data_AF-A0A4C1WR47-F1
#
_entry.id   AF-A0A4C1WR47-F1
#
_cell.length_a   1.000
_cell.length_b   1.000
_cell.length_c   1.000
_cell.angle_alpha   90.00
_cell.angle_beta   90.00
_cell.angle_gamma   90.00
#
_symmetry.space_group_name_H-M   'P 1'
#
loop_
_entity.id
_entity.type
_entity.pdbx_description
1 polymer ?
#
loop_
_entity_poly.entity_id
_entity_poly.type
_entity_poly.pdbx_seq_one_letter_code
_entity_poly.pdbx_strand_id
1 'polypeptide(L)'
;MTWKRPSSPSPKKFRPSRSAGKMGCLFWSWPYFLMFMILEHFVLRLQGKKGIRLNDGLTSISHGIFQECGRLCWRGAESYLYTWIYSNWRLVELPWDNTLTWYAAALGVDFCYYWMHRACHEIHILWAQHQVHHTSEDFNMGVGIRQSVLQGWCGFIFYLPLALVIPPAQFVMHHQFSYMYMFWIHTESVKNLGPLEYILNTPSHHRVHHGSNKYCLDVNYGGVLIIWDRLFGTFRPETDKIDIVYGLIYNQPSFNPLYLQTFYTNYVIQKFRRFNNWADKFRAVFWGPSWEPGTPRLGDEGMKVDVESREKFDVQLPVWCRVYLVLHYVIVMYGFYELASRYMVILIAAQKWVSSIGEVTHSHGLQTWNSSRRCCFPPGMTPISVLVFALYIIASLSVIGMIFDESNYAPILEIIRCSFFAFLTRTSIANANPALATGLQVFFVASAMFWCLHTIKLMEIKKVKKEE
;
A
#
# COMPACT_ATOMS: atom_id res chain seq x y z
N MET A 1 -41.02 -59.71 19.17
CA MET A 1 -40.75 -58.38 19.75
C MET A 1 -39.34 -57.96 19.35
N THR A 2 -39.21 -57.15 18.31
CA THR A 2 -37.93 -56.62 17.84
C THR A 2 -37.74 -55.22 18.39
N TRP A 3 -36.72 -55.04 19.22
CA TRP A 3 -36.34 -53.75 19.80
C TRP A 3 -35.79 -52.82 18.71
N LYS A 4 -36.51 -51.72 18.43
CA LYS A 4 -36.04 -50.61 17.59
C LYS A 4 -35.00 -49.79 18.37
N ARG A 5 -33.83 -49.55 17.76
CA ARG A 5 -32.83 -48.58 18.26
C ARG A 5 -33.38 -47.15 18.15
N PRO A 6 -32.98 -46.21 19.04
CA PRO A 6 -33.39 -44.81 18.93
C PRO A 6 -32.74 -44.16 17.70
N SER A 7 -33.51 -43.36 16.99
CA SER A 7 -33.04 -42.50 15.89
C SER A 7 -32.08 -41.44 16.41
N SER A 8 -30.89 -41.36 15.82
CA SER A 8 -29.94 -40.26 16.04
C SER A 8 -30.55 -38.92 15.59
N PRO A 9 -30.27 -37.80 16.28
CA PRO A 9 -30.71 -36.50 15.83
C PRO A 9 -29.97 -36.14 14.54
N SER A 10 -30.73 -35.72 13.52
CA SER A 10 -30.18 -35.26 12.25
C SER A 10 -29.26 -34.06 12.47
N PRO A 11 -28.13 -33.96 11.75
CA PRO A 11 -27.29 -32.78 11.82
C PRO A 11 -28.11 -31.59 11.32
N LYS A 12 -28.34 -30.61 12.19
CA LYS A 12 -28.94 -29.33 11.80
C LYS A 12 -28.04 -28.72 10.71
N LYS A 13 -28.48 -28.81 9.46
CA LYS A 13 -27.86 -28.11 8.32
C LYS A 13 -27.81 -26.63 8.68
N PHE A 14 -26.62 -26.13 8.98
CA PHE A 14 -26.35 -24.72 9.09
C PHE A 14 -26.69 -24.09 7.74
N ARG A 15 -27.84 -23.42 7.63
CA ARG A 15 -28.16 -22.62 6.46
C ARG A 15 -27.30 -21.35 6.55
N PRO A 16 -26.38 -21.08 5.62
CA PRO A 16 -25.71 -19.79 5.59
C PRO A 16 -26.79 -18.74 5.38
N SER A 17 -26.88 -17.75 6.29
CA SER A 17 -27.74 -16.60 6.07
C SER A 17 -27.33 -15.94 4.74
N ARG A 18 -28.30 -15.65 3.87
CA ARG A 18 -28.14 -15.02 2.55
C ARG A 18 -27.52 -13.60 2.57
N SER A 19 -26.96 -13.14 3.69
CA SER A 19 -26.37 -11.81 3.89
C SER A 19 -24.84 -11.79 3.93
N ALA A 20 -24.14 -12.92 3.82
CA ALA A 20 -22.67 -12.98 3.92
C ALA A 20 -21.95 -12.68 2.57
N GLY A 21 -22.45 -11.72 1.81
CA GLY A 21 -21.79 -11.14 0.63
C GLY A 21 -21.26 -9.74 0.89
N LYS A 22 -20.87 -9.44 2.13
CA LYS A 22 -20.36 -8.11 2.48
C LYS A 22 -18.90 -8.00 2.04
N MET A 23 -18.73 -7.18 1.01
CA MET A 23 -17.52 -6.49 0.55
C MET A 23 -16.32 -6.56 1.51
N GLY A 24 -15.12 -6.76 0.99
CA GLY A 24 -13.90 -6.58 1.78
C GLY A 24 -13.87 -5.19 2.43
N CYS A 25 -13.61 -5.15 3.75
CA CYS A 25 -13.63 -3.95 4.59
C CYS A 25 -12.71 -2.82 4.06
N LEU A 26 -11.64 -3.18 3.33
CA LEU A 26 -10.64 -2.26 2.80
C LEU A 26 -11.13 -1.36 1.63
N PHE A 27 -12.03 -1.84 0.78
CA PHE A 27 -12.54 -0.98 -0.32
C PHE A 27 -13.36 0.18 0.25
N TRP A 28 -14.15 -0.11 1.30
CA TRP A 28 -14.91 0.90 2.01
C TRP A 28 -14.04 1.78 2.91
N SER A 29 -12.78 1.43 3.20
CA SER A 29 -11.93 2.25 4.07
C SER A 29 -11.34 3.47 3.37
N TRP A 30 -11.23 3.47 2.04
CA TRP A 30 -10.67 4.58 1.25
C TRP A 30 -11.34 5.94 1.49
N PRO A 31 -12.68 6.07 1.46
CA PRO A 31 -13.36 7.31 1.83
C PRO A 31 -13.00 7.78 3.24
N TYR A 32 -12.84 6.86 4.20
CA TYR A 32 -12.47 7.22 5.57
C TYR A 32 -11.02 7.68 5.66
N PHE A 33 -10.07 7.05 4.97
CA PHE A 33 -8.68 7.53 4.93
C PHE A 33 -8.61 8.95 4.39
N LEU A 34 -9.28 9.23 3.27
CA LEU A 34 -9.33 10.59 2.70
C LEU A 34 -10.00 11.58 3.66
N MET A 35 -11.12 11.19 4.27
CA MET A 35 -11.81 12.01 5.28
C MET A 35 -10.90 12.35 6.46
N PHE A 36 -10.17 11.37 7.00
CA PHE A 36 -9.26 11.58 8.13
C PHE A 36 -8.05 12.44 7.75
N MET A 37 -7.49 12.27 6.55
CA MET A 37 -6.41 13.14 6.05
C MET A 37 -6.88 14.59 5.89
N ILE A 38 -8.09 14.81 5.36
CA ILE A 38 -8.69 16.14 5.24
C ILE A 38 -8.94 16.73 6.64
N LEU A 39 -9.49 15.96 7.55
CA LEU A 39 -9.71 16.37 8.94
C LEU A 39 -8.39 16.75 9.61
N GLU A 40 -7.35 15.92 9.48
CA GLU A 40 -6.03 16.18 10.03
C GLU A 40 -5.45 17.47 9.44
N HIS A 41 -5.59 17.72 8.13
CA HIS A 41 -5.16 18.99 7.54
C HIS A 41 -5.78 20.19 8.27
N PHE A 42 -7.09 20.17 8.51
CA PHE A 42 -7.76 21.25 9.25
C PHE A 42 -7.31 21.32 10.72
N VAL A 43 -7.17 20.20 11.41
CA VAL A 43 -6.69 20.15 12.81
C VAL A 43 -5.28 20.74 12.92
N LEU A 44 -4.36 20.36 12.03
CA LEU A 44 -3.00 20.90 12.00
C LEU A 44 -3.01 22.41 11.80
N ARG A 45 -3.87 22.92 10.91
CA ARG A 45 -4.03 24.37 10.67
C ARG A 45 -4.57 25.10 11.90
N LEU A 46 -5.56 24.53 12.58
CA LEU A 46 -6.09 25.07 13.83
C LEU A 46 -5.05 25.06 14.97
N GLN A 47 -4.12 24.11 14.95
CA GLN A 47 -2.96 24.05 15.87
C GLN A 47 -1.81 25.00 15.47
N GLY A 48 -1.98 25.83 14.44
CA GLY A 48 -0.95 26.76 13.96
C GLY A 48 0.15 26.13 13.10
N LYS A 49 0.01 24.86 12.70
CA LYS A 49 0.94 24.16 11.81
C LYS A 49 0.61 24.44 10.34
N LYS A 50 1.60 24.21 9.45
CA LYS A 50 1.47 24.50 8.00
C LYS A 50 0.44 23.60 7.28
N GLY A 51 0.05 22.47 7.88
CA GLY A 51 -0.83 21.46 7.28
C GLY A 51 -0.11 20.59 6.25
N ILE A 52 -0.88 19.77 5.54
CA ILE A 52 -0.37 18.82 4.53
C ILE A 52 -0.01 19.58 3.24
N ARG A 53 1.21 19.39 2.73
CA ARG A 53 1.63 19.91 1.42
C ARG A 53 0.97 19.14 0.28
N LEU A 54 0.54 19.84 -0.76
CA LEU A 54 -0.23 19.23 -1.85
C LEU A 54 0.55 18.15 -2.60
N ASN A 55 1.82 18.42 -2.93
CA ASN A 55 2.71 17.48 -3.61
C ASN A 55 2.92 16.20 -2.78
N ASP A 56 3.41 16.33 -1.55
CA ASP A 56 3.66 15.20 -0.66
C ASP A 56 2.39 14.39 -0.35
N GLY A 57 1.26 15.07 -0.11
CA GLY A 57 -0.04 14.44 0.12
C GLY A 57 -0.55 13.64 -1.09
N LEU A 58 -0.46 14.20 -2.30
CA LEU A 58 -0.85 13.47 -3.52
C LEU A 58 0.13 12.33 -3.84
N THR A 59 1.42 12.48 -3.57
CA THR A 59 2.40 11.39 -3.71
C THR A 59 2.08 10.26 -2.73
N SER A 60 1.73 10.58 -1.47
CA SER A 60 1.29 9.59 -0.47
C SER A 60 0.11 8.75 -0.96
N ILE A 61 -0.95 9.42 -1.42
CA ILE A 61 -2.15 8.76 -1.94
C ILE A 61 -1.79 7.94 -3.19
N SER A 62 -0.89 8.44 -4.05
CA SER A 62 -0.43 7.73 -5.25
C SER A 62 0.23 6.40 -4.92
N HIS A 63 1.07 6.36 -3.87
CA HIS A 63 1.66 5.12 -3.39
C HIS A 63 0.62 4.13 -2.85
N GLY A 64 -0.41 4.62 -2.16
CA GLY A 64 -1.55 3.80 -1.75
C GLY A 64 -2.30 3.19 -2.93
N ILE A 65 -2.56 3.98 -3.99
CA ILE A 65 -3.19 3.48 -5.23
C ILE A 65 -2.29 2.46 -5.93
N PHE A 66 -0.98 2.72 -5.99
CA PHE A 66 0.01 1.79 -6.55
C PHE A 66 -0.07 0.44 -5.85
N GLN A 67 -0.06 0.45 -4.51
CA GLN A 67 -0.19 -0.75 -3.71
C GLN A 67 -1.49 -1.49 -4.01
N GLU A 68 -2.62 -0.79 -4.12
CA GLU A 68 -3.89 -1.43 -4.47
C GLU A 68 -3.92 -1.99 -5.90
N CYS A 69 -3.43 -1.24 -6.90
CA CYS A 69 -3.25 -1.74 -8.26
C CYS A 69 -2.47 -3.05 -8.28
N GLY A 70 -1.42 -3.11 -7.47
CA GLY A 70 -0.69 -4.34 -7.21
C GLY A 70 -1.57 -5.43 -6.57
N ARG A 71 -2.23 -5.15 -5.46
CA ARG A 71 -3.09 -6.10 -4.74
C ARG A 71 -4.16 -6.73 -5.63
N LEU A 72 -4.69 -5.99 -6.61
CA LEU A 72 -5.61 -6.54 -7.61
C LEU A 72 -5.00 -7.73 -8.37
N CYS A 73 -3.69 -7.71 -8.64
CA CYS A 73 -3.03 -8.77 -9.38
C CYS A 73 -2.72 -10.03 -8.53
N TRP A 74 -2.57 -9.90 -7.20
CA TRP A 74 -1.96 -10.99 -6.42
C TRP A 74 -2.45 -11.23 -4.99
N ARG A 75 -3.31 -10.38 -4.40
CA ARG A 75 -3.80 -10.60 -3.02
C ARG A 75 -4.47 -11.97 -2.81
N GLY A 76 -5.05 -12.53 -3.87
CA GLY A 76 -5.63 -13.88 -3.84
C GLY A 76 -4.60 -14.98 -3.54
N ALA A 77 -3.35 -14.81 -3.97
CA ALA A 77 -2.29 -15.80 -3.79
C ALA A 77 -1.86 -15.92 -2.32
N GLU A 78 -1.67 -14.80 -1.62
CA GLU A 78 -1.30 -14.77 -0.20
C GLU A 78 -2.37 -15.46 0.67
N SER A 79 -3.63 -15.07 0.48
CA SER A 79 -4.76 -15.64 1.23
C SER A 79 -4.96 -17.13 0.91
N TYR A 80 -4.78 -17.52 -0.36
CA TYR A 80 -4.85 -18.91 -0.78
C TYR A 80 -3.76 -19.75 -0.11
N LEU A 81 -2.50 -19.30 -0.15
CA LEU A 81 -1.39 -20.03 0.44
C LEU A 81 -1.55 -20.18 1.96
N TYR A 82 -1.94 -19.13 2.67
CA TYR A 82 -2.23 -19.21 4.11
C TYR A 82 -3.33 -20.25 4.40
N THR A 83 -4.43 -20.20 3.63
CA THR A 83 -5.55 -21.14 3.80
C THR A 83 -5.15 -22.57 3.45
N TRP A 84 -4.33 -22.75 2.41
CA TRP A 84 -3.80 -24.05 2.01
C TRP A 84 -2.92 -24.66 3.11
N ILE A 85 -2.00 -23.89 3.70
CA ILE A 85 -1.20 -24.35 4.84
C ILE A 85 -2.11 -24.75 6.00
N TYR A 86 -3.06 -23.90 6.39
CA TYR A 86 -3.97 -24.20 7.50
C TYR A 86 -4.82 -25.46 7.23
N SER A 87 -5.29 -25.65 6.01
CA SER A 87 -6.18 -26.77 5.68
C SER A 87 -5.45 -28.11 5.67
N ASN A 88 -4.16 -28.12 5.30
CA ASN A 88 -3.37 -29.34 5.13
C ASN A 88 -2.42 -29.63 6.30
N TRP A 89 -1.95 -28.60 7.02
CA TRP A 89 -0.83 -28.68 7.96
C TRP A 89 -1.11 -28.06 9.34
N ARG A 90 -2.35 -27.63 9.64
CA ARG A 90 -2.66 -27.12 10.99
C ARG A 90 -2.33 -28.17 12.05
N LEU A 91 -1.70 -27.71 13.12
CA LEU A 91 -1.33 -28.53 14.28
C LEU A 91 -2.49 -28.64 15.26
N VAL A 92 -3.35 -27.62 15.30
CA VAL A 92 -4.50 -27.54 16.20
C VAL A 92 -5.71 -26.96 15.46
N GLU A 93 -6.89 -27.30 15.96
CA GLU A 93 -8.15 -26.74 15.47
C GLU A 93 -8.72 -25.82 16.55
N LEU A 94 -8.56 -24.51 16.35
CA LEU A 94 -9.07 -23.50 17.26
C LEU A 94 -10.51 -23.11 16.88
N PRO A 95 -11.48 -23.16 17.81
CA PRO A 95 -12.87 -22.79 17.50
C PRO A 95 -12.99 -21.32 17.09
N TRP A 96 -13.86 -21.07 16.11
CA TRP A 96 -14.11 -19.73 15.57
C TRP A 96 -14.70 -18.77 16.61
N ASP A 97 -15.59 -19.27 17.45
CA ASP A 97 -16.37 -18.55 18.45
C ASP A 97 -15.67 -18.43 19.81
N ASN A 98 -14.50 -19.02 19.98
CA ASN A 98 -13.74 -18.95 21.22
C ASN A 98 -12.95 -17.64 21.32
N THR A 99 -13.19 -16.86 22.37
CA THR A 99 -12.52 -15.58 22.63
C THR A 99 -10.99 -15.68 22.73
N LEU A 100 -10.45 -16.78 23.28
CA LEU A 100 -9.01 -16.99 23.36
C LEU A 100 -8.38 -17.16 21.98
N THR A 101 -9.09 -17.74 21.01
CA THR A 101 -8.64 -17.82 19.61
C THR A 101 -8.44 -16.43 19.03
N TRP A 102 -9.35 -15.50 19.32
CA TRP A 102 -9.26 -14.10 18.87
C TRP A 102 -8.10 -13.37 19.55
N TYR A 103 -7.90 -13.52 20.86
CA TYR A 103 -6.74 -12.93 21.54
C TYR A 103 -5.41 -13.51 21.05
N ALA A 104 -5.34 -14.83 20.84
CA ALA A 104 -4.16 -15.47 20.28
C ALA A 104 -3.87 -14.97 18.85
N ALA A 105 -4.90 -14.78 18.03
CA ALA A 105 -4.76 -14.20 16.70
C ALA A 105 -4.29 -12.73 16.76
N ALA A 106 -4.84 -11.92 17.66
CA ALA A 106 -4.44 -10.53 17.86
C ALA A 106 -2.95 -10.43 18.21
N LEU A 107 -2.52 -11.16 19.25
CA LEU A 107 -1.13 -11.18 19.71
C LEU A 107 -0.19 -11.78 18.67
N GLY A 108 -0.59 -12.87 18.02
CA GLY A 108 0.21 -13.54 17.00
C GLY A 108 0.43 -12.67 15.76
N VAL A 109 -0.62 -12.02 15.26
CA VAL A 109 -0.52 -11.08 14.13
C VAL A 109 0.39 -9.91 14.49
N ASP A 110 0.23 -9.32 15.67
CA ASP A 110 1.03 -8.18 16.11
C ASP A 110 2.52 -8.55 16.31
N PHE A 111 2.78 -9.75 16.85
CA PHE A 111 4.13 -10.30 16.98
C PHE A 111 4.79 -10.55 15.61
N CYS A 112 4.06 -11.15 14.66
CA CYS A 112 4.55 -11.32 13.29
C CYS A 112 4.79 -9.97 12.61
N TYR A 113 3.95 -8.96 12.88
CA TYR A 113 4.16 -7.60 12.39
C TYR A 113 5.49 -7.02 12.91
N TYR A 114 5.76 -7.12 14.21
CA TYR A 114 7.02 -6.63 14.79
C TYR A 114 8.25 -7.21 14.06
N TRP A 115 8.29 -8.52 13.87
CA TRP A 115 9.42 -9.16 13.19
C TRP A 115 9.51 -8.83 11.69
N MET A 116 8.38 -8.74 11.03
CA MET A 116 8.31 -8.30 9.63
C MET A 116 8.82 -6.87 9.50
N HIS A 117 8.38 -5.97 10.37
CA HIS A 117 8.74 -4.56 10.33
C HIS A 117 10.22 -4.37 10.67
N ARG A 118 10.72 -5.04 11.72
CA ARG A 118 12.15 -5.05 12.04
C ARG A 118 13.00 -5.59 10.89
N ALA A 119 12.60 -6.69 10.26
CA ALA A 119 13.30 -7.22 9.09
C ALA A 119 13.28 -6.25 7.90
N CYS A 120 12.21 -5.47 7.73
CA CYS A 120 12.13 -4.40 6.74
C CYS A 120 13.16 -3.27 6.96
N HIS A 121 13.68 -3.07 8.17
CA HIS A 121 14.75 -2.10 8.42
C HIS A 121 16.14 -2.75 8.44
N GLU A 122 16.24 -4.00 8.90
CA GLU A 122 17.53 -4.68 9.09
C GLU A 122 18.00 -5.55 7.89
N ILE A 123 17.17 -5.74 6.85
CA ILE A 123 17.50 -6.52 5.65
C ILE A 123 17.40 -5.62 4.42
N HIS A 124 18.53 -5.42 3.72
CA HIS A 124 18.65 -4.40 2.68
C HIS A 124 17.62 -4.50 1.55
N ILE A 125 17.29 -5.71 1.06
CA ILE A 125 16.26 -5.88 0.03
C ILE A 125 14.84 -5.62 0.54
N LEU A 126 14.56 -5.90 1.82
CA LEU A 126 13.25 -5.59 2.42
C LEU A 126 13.12 -4.08 2.67
N TRP A 127 14.21 -3.44 3.09
CA TRP A 127 14.30 -1.98 3.18
C TRP A 127 14.06 -1.31 1.83
N ALA A 128 14.53 -1.89 0.72
CA ALA A 128 14.24 -1.34 -0.61
C ALA A 128 12.74 -1.19 -0.91
N GLN A 129 11.90 -2.03 -0.30
CA GLN A 129 10.44 -1.93 -0.41
C GLN A 129 9.83 -1.09 0.70
N HIS A 130 10.38 -1.14 1.91
CA HIS A 130 9.84 -0.40 3.04
C HIS A 130 10.20 1.10 3.02
N GLN A 131 11.36 1.47 2.49
CA GLN A 131 11.83 2.85 2.42
C GLN A 131 10.84 3.79 1.76
N VAL A 132 10.02 3.30 0.81
CA VAL A 132 8.97 4.08 0.15
C VAL A 132 8.09 4.77 1.20
N HIS A 133 7.75 4.06 2.27
CA HIS A 133 6.97 4.57 3.40
C HIS A 133 7.66 5.72 4.13
N HIS A 134 8.98 5.66 4.24
CA HIS A 134 9.84 6.63 4.92
C HIS A 134 10.35 7.76 4.01
N THR A 135 9.95 7.82 2.73
CA THR A 135 10.41 8.88 1.81
C THR A 135 9.83 10.26 2.08
N SER A 136 8.74 10.35 2.86
CA SER A 136 8.08 11.63 3.16
C SER A 136 8.92 12.52 4.05
N GLU A 137 9.06 13.79 3.67
CA GLU A 137 9.63 14.81 4.56
C GLU A 137 8.59 15.42 5.51
N ASP A 138 7.33 14.98 5.42
CA ASP A 138 6.24 15.37 6.29
C ASP A 138 5.73 14.15 7.07
N PHE A 139 5.25 14.34 8.30
CA PHE A 139 4.63 13.27 9.08
C PHE A 139 3.14 13.57 9.30
N ASN A 140 2.29 12.79 8.65
CA ASN A 140 0.83 12.94 8.66
C ASN A 140 0.18 11.61 8.24
N MET A 141 -1.15 11.51 8.33
CA MET A 141 -1.89 10.27 8.08
C MET A 141 -1.72 9.75 6.65
N GLY A 142 -1.37 10.62 5.69
CA GLY A 142 -1.01 10.22 4.34
C GLY A 142 0.20 9.28 4.30
N VAL A 143 1.17 9.47 5.20
CA VAL A 143 2.34 8.58 5.33
C VAL A 143 1.91 7.14 5.60
N GLY A 144 0.85 6.94 6.38
CA GLY A 144 0.33 5.61 6.71
C GLY A 144 -0.08 4.78 5.47
N ILE A 145 -0.57 5.45 4.41
CA ILE A 145 -0.94 4.80 3.14
C ILE A 145 0.15 4.87 2.07
N ARG A 146 1.26 5.57 2.33
CA ARG A 146 2.43 5.61 1.44
C ARG A 146 3.16 4.28 1.56
N GLN A 147 2.90 3.34 0.65
CA GLN A 147 3.46 1.98 0.71
C GLN A 147 4.07 1.54 -0.62
N SER A 148 5.03 0.62 -0.57
CA SER A 148 5.51 -0.05 -1.78
C SER A 148 4.45 -1.00 -2.34
N VAL A 149 4.46 -1.15 -3.67
CA VAL A 149 3.71 -2.18 -4.38
C VAL A 149 4.11 -3.57 -3.87
N LEU A 150 5.39 -3.81 -3.61
CA LEU A 150 5.89 -5.13 -3.19
C LEU A 150 5.90 -5.34 -1.67
N GLN A 151 5.47 -4.36 -0.87
CA GLN A 151 5.50 -4.45 0.59
C GLN A 151 4.73 -5.69 1.11
N GLY A 152 3.53 -5.95 0.56
CA GLY A 152 2.72 -7.12 0.95
C GLY A 152 3.44 -8.44 0.67
N TRP A 153 3.98 -8.58 -0.54
CA TRP A 153 4.71 -9.77 -0.98
C TRP A 153 6.00 -10.04 -0.20
N CYS A 154 6.68 -8.99 0.25
CA CYS A 154 7.88 -9.16 1.06
C CYS A 154 7.53 -9.53 2.50
N GLY A 155 6.39 -9.04 3.02
CA GLY A 155 5.97 -9.24 4.40
C GLY A 155 5.14 -10.50 4.66
N PHE A 156 4.40 -11.04 3.68
CA PHE A 156 3.42 -12.11 3.96
C PHE A 156 4.05 -13.38 4.54
N ILE A 157 5.31 -13.69 4.17
CA ILE A 157 6.03 -14.89 4.60
C ILE A 157 6.14 -14.93 6.13
N PHE A 158 6.29 -13.78 6.79
CA PHE A 158 6.40 -13.67 8.24
C PHE A 158 5.12 -14.09 8.98
N TYR A 159 3.98 -14.12 8.28
CA TYR A 159 2.70 -14.53 8.85
C TYR A 159 2.35 -15.99 8.58
N LEU A 160 3.04 -16.67 7.65
CA LEU A 160 2.76 -18.08 7.32
C LEU A 160 2.87 -19.04 8.51
N PRO A 161 3.79 -18.86 9.49
CA PRO A 161 3.82 -19.72 10.67
C PRO A 161 2.50 -19.73 11.46
N LEU A 162 1.75 -18.62 11.46
CA LEU A 162 0.45 -18.55 12.13
C LEU A 162 -0.57 -19.49 11.47
N ALA A 163 -0.44 -19.82 10.18
CA ALA A 163 -1.34 -20.75 9.51
C ALA A 163 -1.30 -22.16 10.08
N LEU A 164 -0.30 -22.52 10.88
CA LEU A 164 -0.26 -23.81 11.58
C LEU A 164 -1.20 -23.87 12.78
N VAL A 165 -1.71 -22.72 13.26
CA VAL A 165 -2.44 -22.63 14.53
C VAL A 165 -3.69 -21.75 14.42
N ILE A 166 -3.57 -20.56 13.82
CA ILE A 166 -4.61 -19.54 13.77
C ILE A 166 -5.48 -19.70 12.53
N PRO A 167 -6.82 -19.83 12.69
CA PRO A 167 -7.70 -19.98 11.54
C PRO A 167 -7.69 -18.73 10.64
N PRO A 168 -7.86 -18.90 9.31
CA PRO A 168 -7.67 -17.82 8.33
C PRO A 168 -8.54 -16.59 8.58
N ALA A 169 -9.76 -16.78 9.07
CA ALA A 169 -10.69 -15.67 9.21
C ALA A 169 -10.30 -14.72 10.38
N GLN A 170 -9.79 -15.23 11.51
CA GLN A 170 -9.27 -14.39 12.59
C GLN A 170 -7.95 -13.73 12.19
N PHE A 171 -7.09 -14.46 11.48
CA PHE A 171 -5.87 -13.89 10.91
C PHE A 171 -6.17 -12.68 10.02
N VAL A 172 -7.05 -12.84 9.02
CA VAL A 172 -7.42 -11.75 8.10
C VAL A 172 -8.03 -10.56 8.85
N MET A 173 -8.88 -10.82 9.84
CA MET A 173 -9.54 -9.77 10.62
C MET A 173 -8.52 -8.97 11.45
N HIS A 174 -7.65 -9.65 12.20
CA HIS A 174 -6.63 -8.97 13.01
C HIS A 174 -5.54 -8.31 12.17
N HIS A 175 -5.16 -8.90 11.03
CA HIS A 175 -4.23 -8.26 10.10
C HIS A 175 -4.82 -6.96 9.54
N GLN A 176 -6.12 -6.95 9.22
CA GLN A 176 -6.83 -5.74 8.78
C GLN A 176 -6.95 -4.69 9.90
N PHE A 177 -7.22 -5.12 11.13
CA PHE A 177 -7.23 -4.23 12.29
C PHE A 177 -5.86 -3.59 12.52
N SER A 178 -4.79 -4.39 12.46
CA SER A 178 -3.41 -3.90 12.58
C SER A 178 -3.09 -2.85 11.52
N TYR A 179 -3.53 -3.05 10.27
CA TYR A 179 -3.36 -2.07 9.20
C TYR A 179 -4.10 -0.75 9.48
N MET A 180 -5.34 -0.82 9.98
CA MET A 180 -6.10 0.37 10.38
C MET A 180 -5.49 1.07 11.59
N TYR A 181 -4.92 0.31 12.52
CA TYR A 181 -4.20 0.84 13.66
C TYR A 181 -2.94 1.60 13.23
N MET A 182 -2.15 1.00 12.33
CA MET A 182 -0.98 1.64 11.76
C MET A 182 -1.32 2.96 11.06
N PHE A 183 -2.45 3.06 10.37
CA PHE A 183 -2.83 4.30 9.69
C PHE A 183 -2.95 5.49 10.66
N TRP A 184 -3.67 5.35 11.78
CA TRP A 184 -4.01 6.52 12.63
C TRP A 184 -2.83 7.03 13.46
N ILE A 185 -1.84 6.19 13.78
CA ILE A 185 -0.66 6.62 14.55
C ILE A 185 0.28 7.54 13.76
N HIS A 186 0.08 7.69 12.45
CA HIS A 186 0.81 8.66 11.64
C HIS A 186 0.23 10.06 11.79
N THR A 187 0.55 10.75 12.86
CA THR A 187 0.12 12.13 13.03
C THR A 187 1.03 12.91 13.97
N GLU A 188 1.19 14.20 13.68
CA GLU A 188 1.78 15.17 14.62
C GLU A 188 0.72 15.92 15.43
N SER A 189 -0.57 15.65 15.19
CA SER A 189 -1.67 16.36 15.88
C SER A 189 -1.86 15.90 17.33
N VAL A 190 -1.49 14.65 17.62
CA VAL A 190 -1.56 14.02 18.95
C VAL A 190 -0.15 13.88 19.51
N LYS A 191 0.15 14.57 20.61
CA LYS A 191 1.49 14.54 21.23
C LYS A 191 1.78 13.21 21.91
N ASN A 192 0.98 12.79 22.90
CA ASN A 192 1.16 11.51 23.57
C ASN A 192 -0.18 10.98 24.08
N LEU A 193 -0.21 9.72 24.51
CA LEU A 193 -1.37 9.08 25.13
C LEU A 193 -1.16 8.73 26.61
N GLY A 194 -0.18 9.37 27.26
CA GLY A 194 0.15 9.16 28.67
C GLY A 194 0.41 7.67 28.99
N PRO A 195 -0.20 7.09 30.04
CA PRO A 195 0.08 5.71 30.46
C PRO A 195 -0.19 4.63 29.40
N LEU A 196 -0.99 4.91 28.36
CA LEU A 196 -1.21 3.93 27.30
C LEU A 196 0.07 3.62 26.52
N GLU A 197 1.06 4.52 26.53
CA GLU A 197 2.36 4.37 25.86
C GLU A 197 3.26 3.28 26.46
N TYR A 198 2.90 2.73 27.63
CA TYR A 198 3.59 1.56 28.15
C TYR A 198 3.25 0.28 27.37
N ILE A 199 2.05 0.22 26.77
CA ILE A 199 1.51 -0.99 26.14
C ILE A 199 1.29 -0.79 24.63
N LEU A 200 0.70 0.35 24.26
CA LEU A 200 0.32 0.65 22.89
C LEU A 200 1.43 1.39 22.13
N ASN A 201 1.57 1.08 20.85
CA ASN A 201 2.30 1.97 19.94
C ASN A 201 1.45 3.23 19.70
N THR A 202 2.06 4.41 19.76
CA THR A 202 1.35 5.69 19.74
C THR A 202 1.96 6.62 18.70
N PRO A 203 1.29 7.73 18.36
CA PRO A 203 1.89 8.74 17.50
C PRO A 203 3.27 9.21 17.95
N SER A 204 3.53 9.27 19.27
CA SER A 204 4.84 9.63 19.81
C SER A 204 5.94 8.63 19.41
N HIS A 205 5.71 7.35 19.68
CA HIS A 205 6.67 6.30 19.31
C HIS A 205 6.88 6.22 17.80
N HIS A 206 5.80 6.40 17.03
CA HIS A 206 5.84 6.28 15.58
C HIS A 206 6.49 7.49 14.90
N ARG A 207 6.42 8.69 15.48
CA ARG A 207 7.23 9.83 15.04
C ARG A 207 8.73 9.54 15.16
N VAL A 208 9.15 8.99 16.30
CA VAL A 208 10.55 8.56 16.50
C VAL A 208 10.92 7.51 15.47
N HIS A 209 10.06 6.53 15.21
CA HIS A 209 10.32 5.49 14.20
C HIS A 209 10.58 6.07 12.79
N HIS A 210 9.86 7.12 12.40
CA HIS A 210 10.00 7.76 11.10
C HIS A 210 11.11 8.83 11.03
N GLY A 211 11.79 9.10 12.14
CA GLY A 211 12.84 10.11 12.18
C GLY A 211 14.12 9.66 11.47
N SER A 212 14.74 10.58 10.74
CA SER A 212 16.07 10.42 10.14
C SER A 212 17.22 10.79 11.08
N ASN A 213 16.94 11.42 12.23
CA ASN A 213 17.94 11.73 13.24
C ASN A 213 18.60 10.43 13.70
N LYS A 214 19.88 10.47 14.09
CA LYS A 214 20.61 9.26 14.46
C LYS A 214 19.96 8.48 15.61
N TYR A 215 19.34 9.16 16.57
CA TYR A 215 18.66 8.51 17.71
C TYR A 215 17.34 7.81 17.34
N CYS A 216 16.77 8.14 16.18
CA CYS A 216 15.52 7.62 15.64
C CYS A 216 15.73 6.37 14.76
N LEU A 217 16.96 6.04 14.41
CA LEU A 217 17.27 4.94 13.50
C LEU A 217 17.11 3.58 14.20
N ASP A 218 16.50 2.64 13.50
CA ASP A 218 16.41 1.22 13.87
C ASP A 218 15.72 0.97 15.24
N VAL A 219 14.64 1.72 15.52
CA VAL A 219 13.90 1.66 16.79
C VAL A 219 12.38 1.71 16.58
N ASN A 220 11.62 1.28 17.58
CA ASN A 220 10.14 1.32 17.62
C ASN A 220 9.45 0.62 16.44
N TYR A 221 9.70 -0.68 16.25
CA TYR A 221 9.12 -1.48 15.17
C TYR A 221 7.68 -1.98 15.44
N GLY A 222 7.17 -1.77 16.65
CA GLY A 222 5.90 -2.29 17.13
C GLY A 222 4.72 -1.96 16.22
N GLY A 223 3.82 -2.93 16.09
CA GLY A 223 2.55 -2.75 15.42
C GLY A 223 1.58 -1.99 16.33
N VAL A 224 0.53 -2.67 16.76
CA VAL A 224 -0.41 -2.17 17.76
C VAL A 224 0.26 -2.04 19.13
N LEU A 225 1.13 -2.99 19.49
CA LEU A 225 1.75 -3.03 20.81
C LEU A 225 3.23 -2.62 20.74
N ILE A 226 3.62 -1.71 21.63
CA ILE A 226 5.03 -1.30 21.81
C ILE A 226 5.80 -2.28 22.73
N ILE A 227 5.08 -3.23 23.33
CA ILE A 227 5.67 -4.20 24.28
C ILE A 227 6.81 -5.00 23.63
N TRP A 228 6.71 -5.30 22.33
CA TRP A 228 7.75 -6.04 21.62
C TRP A 228 9.06 -5.27 21.57
N ASP A 229 9.02 -3.96 21.32
CA ASP A 229 10.21 -3.11 21.36
C ASP A 229 10.85 -3.05 22.74
N ARG A 230 10.03 -3.05 23.80
CA ARG A 230 10.53 -3.09 25.18
C ARG A 230 11.18 -4.44 25.49
N LEU A 231 10.57 -5.54 25.06
CA LEU A 231 11.07 -6.90 25.28
C LEU A 231 12.36 -7.18 24.50
N PHE A 232 12.46 -6.69 23.26
CA PHE A 232 13.58 -6.96 22.35
C PHE A 232 14.61 -5.82 22.30
N GLY A 233 14.47 -4.81 23.16
CA GLY A 233 15.48 -3.74 23.34
C GLY A 233 15.54 -2.71 22.22
N THR A 234 14.48 -2.55 21.43
CA THR A 234 14.38 -1.59 20.30
C THR A 234 13.54 -0.36 20.63
N PHE A 235 13.09 -0.20 21.89
CA PHE A 235 12.27 0.93 22.32
C PHE A 235 13.07 2.22 22.50
N ARG A 236 12.58 3.33 21.93
CA ARG A 236 13.03 4.70 22.20
C ARG A 236 11.86 5.66 22.41
N PRO A 237 11.84 6.44 23.51
CA PRO A 237 10.84 7.47 23.69
C PRO A 237 11.15 8.70 22.83
N GLU A 238 10.11 9.47 22.50
CA GLU A 238 10.28 10.81 21.95
C GLU A 238 10.84 11.76 23.00
N THR A 239 11.57 12.78 22.56
CA THR A 239 12.21 13.77 23.43
C THR A 239 12.00 15.17 22.87
N ASP A 240 11.66 16.13 23.73
CA ASP A 240 11.51 17.54 23.33
C ASP A 240 12.86 18.25 23.08
N LYS A 241 13.98 17.54 23.25
CA LYS A 241 15.34 18.09 23.09
C LYS A 241 15.81 18.18 21.64
N ILE A 242 15.22 17.38 20.75
CA ILE A 242 15.65 17.26 19.36
C ILE A 242 14.39 17.32 18.50
N ASP A 243 14.38 18.22 17.53
CA ASP A 243 13.33 18.25 16.52
C ASP A 243 13.51 17.07 15.56
N ILE A 244 12.45 16.26 15.40
CA ILE A 244 12.49 15.10 14.52
C ILE A 244 12.50 15.57 13.06
N VAL A 245 13.52 15.16 12.32
CA VAL A 245 13.62 15.36 10.88
C VAL A 245 13.08 14.12 10.18
N TYR A 246 12.16 14.29 9.23
CA TYR A 246 11.57 13.18 8.48
C TYR A 246 12.17 13.01 7.07
N GLY A 247 11.94 11.83 6.50
CA GLY A 247 12.41 11.42 5.18
C GLY A 247 13.47 10.32 5.29
N LEU A 248 14.14 10.03 4.18
CA LEU A 248 15.32 9.14 4.22
C LEU A 248 16.54 9.90 4.73
N ILE A 249 17.54 9.22 5.27
CA ILE A 249 18.85 9.83 5.59
C ILE A 249 19.41 10.54 4.34
N TYR A 250 19.44 9.82 3.21
CA TYR A 250 19.77 10.36 1.90
C TYR A 250 18.49 10.59 1.11
N ASN A 251 17.87 11.76 1.31
CA ASN A 251 16.57 12.05 0.74
C ASN A 251 16.60 12.14 -0.79
N GLN A 252 15.49 11.75 -1.41
CA GLN A 252 15.32 11.82 -2.86
C GLN A 252 14.41 13.00 -3.22
N PRO A 253 14.89 14.00 -4.00
CA PRO A 253 14.10 15.18 -4.36
C PRO A 253 13.14 14.84 -5.51
N SER A 254 12.11 14.05 -5.23
CA SER A 254 11.13 13.64 -6.23
C SER A 254 9.76 13.31 -5.63
N PHE A 255 8.73 13.67 -6.38
CA PHE A 255 7.33 13.33 -6.16
C PHE A 255 6.83 12.26 -7.14
N ASN A 256 7.69 11.77 -8.06
CA ASN A 256 7.39 10.69 -8.99
C ASN A 256 7.29 9.34 -8.27
N PRO A 257 6.07 8.77 -8.07
CA PRO A 257 5.90 7.53 -7.34
C PRO A 257 6.64 6.35 -7.97
N LEU A 258 6.74 6.25 -9.30
CA LEU A 258 7.44 5.14 -9.95
C LEU A 258 8.95 5.19 -9.69
N TYR A 259 9.53 6.39 -9.70
CA TYR A 259 10.93 6.57 -9.33
C TYR A 259 11.15 6.18 -7.86
N LEU A 260 10.33 6.69 -6.94
CA LEU A 260 10.41 6.39 -5.50
C LEU A 260 10.24 4.88 -5.19
N GLN A 261 9.45 4.15 -5.99
CA GLN A 261 9.30 2.69 -5.86
C GLN A 261 10.55 1.90 -6.30
N THR A 262 11.35 2.44 -7.22
CA THR A 262 12.37 1.65 -7.94
C THR A 262 13.81 2.06 -7.66
N PHE A 263 14.08 3.32 -7.31
CA PHE A 263 15.46 3.83 -7.17
C PHE A 263 16.27 3.02 -6.15
N TYR A 264 15.68 2.64 -5.02
CA TYR A 264 16.39 1.93 -3.97
C TYR A 264 16.65 0.47 -4.35
N THR A 265 15.73 -0.17 -5.09
CA THR A 265 15.98 -1.51 -5.64
C THR A 265 17.16 -1.48 -6.61
N ASN A 266 17.26 -0.44 -7.45
CA ASN A 266 18.42 -0.24 -8.30
C ASN A 266 19.71 -0.02 -7.50
N TYR A 267 19.65 0.70 -6.37
CA TYR A 267 20.77 0.83 -5.43
C TYR A 267 21.24 -0.53 -4.88
N VAL A 268 20.33 -1.41 -4.47
CA VAL A 268 20.67 -2.79 -4.05
C VAL A 268 21.37 -3.56 -5.18
N ILE A 269 20.86 -3.47 -6.41
CA ILE A 269 21.45 -4.13 -7.59
C ILE A 269 22.86 -3.59 -7.88
N GLN A 270 23.06 -2.27 -7.77
CA GLN A 270 24.37 -1.65 -7.95
C GLN A 270 25.36 -2.10 -6.87
N LYS A 271 24.93 -2.13 -5.60
CA LYS A 271 25.75 -2.62 -4.49
C LYS A 271 26.14 -4.09 -4.69
N PHE A 272 25.20 -4.94 -5.12
CA PHE A 272 25.46 -6.34 -5.48
C PHE A 272 26.50 -6.44 -6.61
N ARG A 273 26.40 -5.61 -7.65
CA ARG A 273 27.33 -5.62 -8.80
C ARG A 273 28.72 -5.09 -8.45
N ARG A 274 28.87 -4.30 -7.38
CA ARG A 274 30.15 -3.73 -6.93
C ARG A 274 31.13 -4.79 -6.41
N PHE A 275 30.61 -5.92 -5.90
CA PHE A 275 31.44 -6.97 -5.30
C PHE A 275 31.75 -8.09 -6.30
N ASN A 276 32.98 -8.61 -6.24
CA ASN A 276 33.42 -9.69 -7.12
C ASN A 276 33.12 -11.09 -6.53
N ASN A 277 33.15 -11.24 -5.20
CA ASN A 277 32.92 -12.52 -4.55
C ASN A 277 31.45 -12.74 -4.19
N TRP A 278 31.01 -14.00 -4.20
CA TRP A 278 29.60 -14.35 -3.96
C TRP A 278 29.13 -14.14 -2.52
N ALA A 279 30.03 -14.19 -1.54
CA ALA A 279 29.67 -13.99 -0.15
C ALA A 279 29.27 -12.53 0.12
N ASP A 280 30.05 -11.58 -0.39
CA ASP A 280 29.75 -10.14 -0.27
C ASP A 280 28.57 -9.74 -1.14
N LYS A 281 28.38 -10.38 -2.30
CA LYS A 281 27.15 -10.26 -3.09
C LYS A 281 25.91 -10.65 -2.28
N PHE A 282 25.96 -11.79 -1.58
CA PHE A 282 24.86 -12.22 -0.71
C PHE A 282 24.62 -11.24 0.44
N ARG A 283 25.68 -10.82 1.13
CA ARG A 283 25.59 -9.82 2.22
C ARG A 283 25.05 -8.48 1.71
N ALA A 284 25.45 -8.02 0.53
CA ALA A 284 24.95 -6.79 -0.07
C ALA A 284 23.42 -6.77 -0.25
N VAL A 285 22.77 -7.93 -0.32
CA VAL A 285 21.31 -8.06 -0.48
C VAL A 285 20.61 -8.31 0.87
N PHE A 286 21.22 -9.12 1.75
CA PHE A 286 20.55 -9.63 2.94
C PHE A 286 21.04 -9.05 4.29
N TRP A 287 22.19 -8.38 4.32
CA TRP A 287 22.66 -7.66 5.51
C TRP A 287 22.00 -6.28 5.58
N GLY A 288 22.29 -5.50 6.61
CA GLY A 288 21.68 -4.18 6.79
C GLY A 288 22.03 -3.21 5.66
N PRO A 289 21.21 -2.17 5.43
CA PRO A 289 21.46 -1.16 4.40
C PRO A 289 22.86 -0.55 4.45
N SER A 290 23.37 -0.33 5.66
CA SER A 290 24.67 0.30 5.95
C SER A 290 25.84 -0.68 6.01
N TRP A 291 25.63 -1.98 5.72
CA TRP A 291 26.70 -2.97 5.75
C TRP A 291 27.76 -2.72 4.65
N GLU A 292 29.02 -2.88 4.99
CA GLU A 292 30.18 -2.83 4.08
C GLU A 292 31.20 -3.91 4.52
N PRO A 293 32.10 -4.39 3.64
CA PRO A 293 33.12 -5.34 4.05
C PRO A 293 33.96 -4.82 5.23
N GLY A 294 34.03 -5.59 6.30
CA GLY A 294 34.71 -5.21 7.54
C GLY A 294 33.81 -4.56 8.60
N THR A 295 32.56 -4.21 8.29
CA THR A 295 31.60 -3.68 9.28
C THR A 295 30.68 -4.77 9.85
N PRO A 296 30.04 -4.53 11.02
CA PRO A 296 29.03 -5.42 11.57
C PRO A 296 27.83 -5.63 10.63
N ARG A 297 27.00 -6.65 10.89
CA ARG A 297 25.86 -7.04 10.03
C ARG A 297 24.97 -5.85 9.62
N LEU A 298 24.70 -4.93 10.54
CA LEU A 298 23.80 -3.79 10.31
C LEU A 298 24.53 -2.53 9.83
N GLY A 299 25.84 -2.61 9.61
CA GLY A 299 26.72 -1.47 9.42
C GLY A 299 27.36 -1.00 10.73
N ASP A 300 28.16 0.05 10.63
CA ASP A 300 28.82 0.68 11.76
C ASP A 300 28.00 1.89 12.23
N GLU A 301 27.61 1.91 13.51
CA GLU A 301 26.92 3.02 14.15
C GLU A 301 27.72 4.32 14.12
N GLY A 302 29.06 4.23 14.16
CA GLY A 302 29.94 5.39 14.06
C GLY A 302 29.84 6.10 12.70
N MET A 303 29.49 5.37 11.64
CA MET A 303 29.38 5.89 10.27
C MET A 303 27.98 6.38 9.90
N LYS A 304 26.96 6.15 10.74
CA LYS A 304 25.62 6.68 10.48
C LYS A 304 25.62 8.21 10.59
N VAL A 305 25.17 8.85 9.51
CA VAL A 305 25.00 10.30 9.41
C VAL A 305 23.89 10.75 10.35
N ASP A 306 24.14 11.79 11.14
CA ASP A 306 23.10 12.43 11.95
C ASP A 306 22.48 13.59 11.18
N VAL A 307 21.18 13.47 10.88
CA VAL A 307 20.43 14.50 10.16
C VAL A 307 19.78 15.42 11.19
N GLU A 308 20.45 16.52 11.51
CA GLU A 308 19.96 17.50 12.50
C GLU A 308 18.88 18.44 11.94
N SER A 309 18.98 18.79 10.66
CA SER A 309 18.00 19.64 9.97
C SER A 309 17.95 19.36 8.47
N ARG A 310 16.85 19.76 7.83
CA ARG A 310 16.65 19.61 6.38
C ARG A 310 15.75 20.71 5.84
N GLU A 311 16.15 21.28 4.70
CA GLU A 311 15.23 22.00 3.85
C GLU A 311 14.41 20.99 3.04
N LYS A 312 13.08 21.06 3.18
CA LYS A 312 12.17 20.14 2.50
C LYS A 312 12.15 20.44 1.01
N PHE A 313 12.22 19.42 0.17
CA PHE A 313 12.07 19.57 -1.26
C PHE A 313 10.65 20.03 -1.58
N ASP A 314 10.49 21.25 -2.12
CA ASP A 314 9.18 21.82 -2.44
C ASP A 314 9.24 22.74 -3.68
N VAL A 315 8.81 22.21 -4.82
CA VAL A 315 8.78 22.96 -6.08
C VAL A 315 7.58 23.90 -6.11
N GLN A 316 7.84 25.20 -6.26
CA GLN A 316 6.80 26.24 -6.25
C GLN A 316 6.13 26.38 -7.63
N LEU A 317 5.11 25.56 -7.87
CA LEU A 317 4.35 25.60 -9.12
C LEU A 317 3.38 26.79 -9.22
N PRO A 318 3.15 27.34 -10.43
CA PRO A 318 2.12 28.36 -10.65
C PRO A 318 0.72 27.81 -10.39
N VAL A 319 -0.21 28.70 -10.00
CA VAL A 319 -1.58 28.33 -9.59
C VAL A 319 -2.30 27.47 -10.63
N TRP A 320 -2.20 27.83 -11.92
CA TRP A 320 -2.85 27.09 -13.00
C TRP A 320 -2.39 25.62 -13.04
N CYS A 321 -1.10 25.37 -12.78
CA CYS A 321 -0.52 24.03 -12.83
C CYS A 321 -0.99 23.21 -11.63
N ARG A 322 -1.07 23.81 -10.44
CA ARG A 322 -1.65 23.16 -9.25
C ARG A 322 -3.11 22.77 -9.47
N VAL A 323 -3.92 23.67 -10.03
CA VAL A 323 -5.33 23.39 -10.37
C VAL A 323 -5.43 22.27 -11.41
N TYR A 324 -4.60 22.33 -12.45
CA TYR A 324 -4.51 21.28 -13.47
C TYR A 324 -4.22 19.91 -12.86
N LEU A 325 -3.19 19.83 -12.00
CA LEU A 325 -2.77 18.57 -11.35
C LEU A 325 -3.88 18.01 -10.47
N VAL A 326 -4.54 18.84 -9.66
CA VAL A 326 -5.66 18.39 -8.81
C VAL A 326 -6.82 17.85 -9.64
N LEU A 327 -7.22 18.55 -10.71
CA LEU A 327 -8.31 18.11 -11.58
C LEU A 327 -8.00 16.76 -12.26
N HIS A 328 -6.81 16.62 -12.84
CA HIS A 328 -6.37 15.36 -13.45
C HIS A 328 -6.25 14.24 -12.41
N TYR A 329 -5.76 14.54 -11.21
CA TYR A 329 -5.66 13.58 -10.12
C TYR A 329 -7.03 13.05 -9.70
N VAL A 330 -8.03 13.92 -9.54
CA VAL A 330 -9.41 13.53 -9.19
C VAL A 330 -10.01 12.62 -10.26
N ILE A 331 -9.75 12.89 -11.55
CA ILE A 331 -10.23 12.03 -12.64
C ILE A 331 -9.54 10.65 -12.62
N VAL A 332 -8.22 10.60 -12.38
CA VAL A 332 -7.48 9.33 -12.23
C VAL A 332 -7.99 8.54 -11.03
N MET A 333 -8.24 9.21 -9.90
CA MET A 333 -8.82 8.62 -8.70
C MET A 333 -10.21 8.03 -8.96
N TYR A 334 -11.07 8.77 -9.65
CA TYR A 334 -12.38 8.27 -10.05
C TYR A 334 -12.27 7.05 -10.98
N GLY A 335 -11.35 7.09 -11.95
CA GLY A 335 -11.06 5.96 -12.82
C GLY A 335 -10.57 4.72 -12.05
N PHE A 336 -9.71 4.90 -11.05
CA PHE A 336 -9.28 3.84 -10.15
C PHE A 336 -10.45 3.27 -9.33
N TYR A 337 -11.30 4.13 -8.76
CA TYR A 337 -12.47 3.70 -8.00
C TYR A 337 -13.43 2.86 -8.86
N GLU A 338 -13.70 3.28 -10.09
CA GLU A 338 -14.51 2.53 -11.06
C GLU A 338 -13.87 1.19 -11.43
N LEU A 339 -12.55 1.16 -11.63
CA LEU A 339 -11.82 -0.08 -11.91
C LEU A 339 -11.92 -1.06 -10.74
N ALA A 340 -11.62 -0.59 -9.53
CA ALA A 340 -11.60 -1.39 -8.32
C ALA A 340 -13.00 -1.92 -7.97
N SER A 341 -14.05 -1.10 -8.10
CA SER A 341 -15.42 -1.52 -7.83
C SER A 341 -15.87 -2.64 -8.77
N ARG A 342 -15.56 -2.54 -10.07
CA ARG A 342 -15.89 -3.55 -11.08
C ARG A 342 -15.05 -4.84 -10.92
N TYR A 343 -13.77 -4.72 -10.56
CA TYR A 343 -12.91 -5.88 -10.33
C TYR A 343 -13.32 -6.68 -9.09
N MET A 344 -13.70 -6.01 -7.99
CA MET A 344 -14.14 -6.68 -6.77
C MET A 344 -15.42 -7.52 -7.00
N VAL A 345 -16.32 -7.06 -7.86
CA VAL A 345 -17.50 -7.83 -8.27
C VAL A 345 -17.09 -9.14 -8.98
N ILE A 346 -16.05 -9.09 -9.82
CA ILE A 346 -15.50 -10.27 -10.52
C ILE A 346 -14.87 -11.25 -9.52
N LEU A 347 -14.08 -10.77 -8.55
CA LEU A 347 -13.48 -11.63 -7.53
C LEU A 347 -14.53 -12.34 -6.66
N ILE A 348 -15.59 -11.63 -6.25
CA ILE A 348 -16.70 -12.23 -5.48
C ILE A 348 -17.42 -13.28 -6.33
N ALA A 349 -17.63 -13.01 -7.62
CA ALA A 349 -18.21 -13.98 -8.54
C ALA A 349 -17.31 -15.22 -8.73
N ALA A 350 -16.00 -15.03 -8.85
CA ALA A 350 -15.01 -16.11 -8.97
C ALA A 350 -14.92 -16.95 -7.68
N GLN A 351 -14.92 -16.31 -6.51
CA GLN A 351 -14.96 -17.02 -5.22
C GLN A 351 -16.23 -17.85 -5.07
N LYS A 352 -17.39 -17.30 -5.44
CA LYS A 352 -18.66 -18.04 -5.45
C LYS A 352 -18.59 -19.23 -6.40
N TRP A 353 -18.00 -19.07 -7.57
CA TRP A 353 -17.81 -20.14 -8.53
C TRP A 353 -16.91 -21.26 -7.99
N VAL A 354 -15.75 -20.92 -7.41
CA VAL A 354 -14.83 -21.88 -6.77
C VAL A 354 -15.51 -22.61 -5.61
N SER A 355 -16.25 -21.89 -4.75
CA SER A 355 -17.01 -22.52 -3.66
C SER A 355 -18.10 -23.48 -4.16
N SER A 356 -18.71 -23.18 -5.31
CA SER A 356 -19.70 -24.07 -5.92
C SER A 356 -19.07 -25.36 -6.46
N ILE A 357 -17.82 -25.33 -6.93
CA ILE A 357 -17.09 -26.52 -7.36
C ILE A 357 -16.77 -27.42 -6.15
N GLY A 358 -16.45 -26.83 -4.99
CA GLY A 358 -16.25 -27.56 -3.73
C GLY A 358 -17.50 -28.30 -3.26
N GLU A 359 -18.70 -27.71 -3.40
CA GLU A 359 -19.96 -28.38 -3.04
C GLU A 359 -20.27 -29.59 -3.95
N VAL A 360 -19.88 -29.58 -5.23
CA VAL A 360 -20.09 -30.71 -6.15
C VAL A 360 -19.28 -31.95 -5.75
N THR A 361 -18.13 -31.78 -5.08
CA THR A 361 -17.27 -32.91 -4.69
C THR A 361 -17.74 -33.68 -3.46
N HIS A 362 -18.72 -33.18 -2.70
CA HIS A 362 -19.25 -33.82 -1.49
C HIS A 362 -20.64 -34.46 -1.61
N SER A 363 -21.30 -34.38 -2.78
CA SER A 363 -22.58 -35.03 -3.01
C SER A 363 -22.52 -36.01 -4.18
N HIS A 364 -22.31 -37.29 -3.89
CA HIS A 364 -22.64 -38.38 -4.81
C HIS A 364 -24.16 -38.40 -5.02
N GLY A 365 -24.60 -37.77 -6.10
CA GLY A 365 -25.97 -37.82 -6.61
C GLY A 365 -26.00 -37.22 -8.00
N LEU A 366 -26.14 -38.06 -9.02
CA LEU A 366 -26.32 -37.69 -10.42
C LEU A 366 -27.51 -36.71 -10.57
N GLN A 367 -27.22 -35.42 -10.59
CA GLN A 367 -28.09 -34.42 -11.21
C GLN A 367 -27.36 -33.86 -12.43
N THR A 368 -27.91 -34.17 -13.60
CA THR A 368 -27.48 -33.65 -14.89
C THR A 368 -27.51 -32.12 -14.84
N TRP A 369 -26.33 -31.52 -14.98
CA TRP A 369 -26.17 -30.08 -14.96
C TRP A 369 -26.69 -29.50 -16.28
N ASN A 370 -27.83 -28.81 -16.21
CA ASN A 370 -28.42 -28.13 -17.37
C ASN A 370 -27.52 -26.93 -17.73
N SER A 371 -26.87 -26.98 -18.90
CA SER A 371 -25.87 -26.02 -19.41
C SER A 371 -26.41 -24.62 -19.74
N SER A 372 -27.64 -24.30 -19.32
CA SER A 372 -28.32 -23.04 -19.61
C SER A 372 -28.08 -21.93 -18.59
N ARG A 373 -27.42 -22.22 -17.45
CA ARG A 373 -26.88 -21.18 -16.57
C ARG A 373 -25.42 -20.91 -16.91
N ARG A 374 -25.18 -20.36 -18.10
CA ARG A 374 -24.01 -19.49 -18.26
C ARG A 374 -24.07 -18.51 -17.09
N CYS A 375 -23.04 -18.49 -16.25
CA CYS A 375 -22.81 -17.34 -15.39
C CYS A 375 -22.79 -16.14 -16.35
N CYS A 376 -23.92 -15.44 -16.47
CA CYS A 376 -23.96 -14.15 -17.11
C CYS A 376 -23.13 -13.26 -16.19
N PHE A 377 -21.80 -13.26 -16.43
CA PHE A 377 -20.96 -12.20 -15.96
C PHE A 377 -21.65 -10.90 -16.42
N PRO A 378 -21.87 -9.91 -15.54
CA PRO A 378 -22.17 -8.57 -16.04
C PRO A 378 -21.10 -8.23 -17.09
N PRO A 379 -21.41 -7.47 -18.16
CA PRO A 379 -20.43 -7.13 -19.19
C PRO A 379 -19.16 -6.59 -18.49
N GLY A 380 -18.15 -7.46 -18.41
CA GLY A 380 -17.14 -7.43 -17.36
C GLY A 380 -15.77 -7.26 -17.97
N MET A 381 -14.92 -6.47 -17.32
CA MET A 381 -13.56 -6.26 -17.79
C MET A 381 -12.79 -7.57 -17.83
N THR A 382 -12.15 -7.84 -18.96
CA THR A 382 -11.21 -8.96 -19.06
C THR A 382 -10.01 -8.71 -18.14
N PRO A 383 -9.27 -9.76 -17.69
CA PRO A 383 -8.03 -9.57 -16.94
C PRO A 383 -7.02 -8.66 -17.66
N ILE A 384 -6.99 -8.72 -18.99
CA ILE A 384 -6.16 -7.83 -19.84
C ILE A 384 -6.62 -6.38 -19.69
N SER A 385 -7.92 -6.12 -19.74
CA SER A 385 -8.48 -4.77 -19.54
C SER A 385 -8.09 -4.23 -18.16
N VAL A 386 -8.19 -5.04 -17.11
CA VAL A 386 -7.80 -4.66 -15.73
C VAL A 386 -6.33 -4.28 -15.67
N LEU A 387 -5.45 -5.10 -16.25
CA LEU A 387 -4.02 -4.84 -16.30
C LEU A 387 -3.72 -3.54 -17.06
N VAL A 388 -4.33 -3.32 -18.22
CA VAL A 388 -4.15 -2.10 -19.02
C VAL A 388 -4.57 -0.85 -18.23
N PHE A 389 -5.73 -0.89 -17.56
CA PHE A 389 -6.17 0.24 -16.73
C PHE A 389 -5.28 0.46 -15.52
N ALA A 390 -4.82 -0.60 -14.84
CA ALA A 390 -3.87 -0.48 -13.72
C ALA A 390 -2.54 0.14 -14.18
N LEU A 391 -2.00 -0.30 -15.31
CA LEU A 391 -0.78 0.28 -15.90
C LEU A 391 -0.98 1.74 -16.30
N TYR A 392 -2.16 2.09 -16.85
CA TYR A 392 -2.49 3.48 -17.16
C TYR A 392 -2.54 4.37 -15.91
N ILE A 393 -3.14 3.89 -14.82
CA ILE A 393 -3.20 4.61 -13.53
C ILE A 393 -1.79 4.82 -12.98
N ILE A 394 -0.96 3.77 -12.98
CA ILE A 394 0.44 3.83 -12.55
C ILE A 394 1.21 4.87 -13.36
N ALA A 395 1.12 4.81 -14.70
CA ALA A 395 1.76 5.77 -15.58
C ALA A 395 1.24 7.19 -15.31
N SER A 396 -0.06 7.36 -15.09
CA SER A 396 -0.65 8.68 -14.90
C SER A 396 -0.20 9.37 -13.62
N LEU A 397 -0.20 8.67 -12.50
CA LEU A 397 0.28 9.21 -11.23
C LEU A 397 1.79 9.47 -11.29
N SER A 398 2.54 8.68 -12.06
CA SER A 398 3.96 8.91 -12.32
C SER A 398 4.19 10.22 -13.07
N VAL A 399 3.44 10.48 -14.14
CA VAL A 399 3.54 11.73 -14.91
C VAL A 399 3.12 12.93 -14.06
N ILE A 400 2.06 12.82 -13.25
CA ILE A 400 1.67 13.87 -12.31
C ILE A 400 2.82 14.20 -11.33
N GLY A 401 3.45 13.18 -10.75
CA GLY A 401 4.63 13.37 -9.90
C GLY A 401 5.81 14.01 -10.64
N MET A 402 6.03 13.65 -11.91
CA MET A 402 7.07 14.28 -12.74
C MET A 402 6.77 15.75 -13.06
N ILE A 403 5.50 16.16 -13.14
CA ILE A 403 5.12 17.58 -13.29
C ILE A 403 5.39 18.33 -11.98
N PHE A 404 5.12 17.72 -10.82
CA PHE A 404 5.53 18.27 -9.53
C PHE A 404 7.05 18.46 -9.42
N ASP A 405 7.82 17.58 -10.05
CA ASP A 405 9.28 17.65 -10.09
C ASP A 405 9.84 18.65 -11.14
N GLU A 406 8.98 19.31 -11.93
CA GLU A 406 9.39 20.09 -13.12
C GLU A 406 10.32 19.31 -14.06
N SER A 407 10.09 18.00 -14.20
CA SER A 407 10.93 17.14 -15.04
C SER A 407 10.91 17.57 -16.50
N ASN A 408 12.08 17.59 -17.15
CA ASN A 408 12.21 17.91 -18.58
C ASN A 408 11.39 17.01 -19.50
N TYR A 409 11.05 15.79 -19.07
CA TYR A 409 10.27 14.83 -19.85
C TYR A 409 8.76 14.91 -19.56
N ALA A 410 8.35 15.58 -18.47
CA ALA A 410 6.96 15.64 -18.04
C ALA A 410 6.01 16.18 -19.13
N PRO A 411 6.32 17.27 -19.86
CA PRO A 411 5.42 17.78 -20.89
C PRO A 411 5.11 16.77 -22.01
N ILE A 412 6.14 16.06 -22.49
CA ILE A 412 6.00 15.07 -23.56
C ILE A 412 5.19 13.86 -23.08
N LEU A 413 5.50 13.36 -21.89
CA LEU A 413 4.77 12.24 -21.31
C LEU A 413 3.32 12.59 -21.02
N GLU A 414 3.02 13.85 -20.66
CA GLU A 414 1.66 14.31 -20.42
C GLU A 414 0.83 14.40 -21.70
N ILE A 415 1.43 14.80 -22.82
CA ILE A 415 0.80 14.72 -24.15
C ILE A 415 0.45 13.27 -24.48
N ILE A 416 1.39 12.35 -24.31
CA ILE A 416 1.21 10.91 -24.59
C ILE A 416 0.10 10.34 -23.70
N ARG A 417 0.16 10.60 -22.39
CA ARG A 417 -0.83 10.13 -21.40
C ARG A 417 -2.23 10.62 -21.73
N CYS A 418 -2.38 11.92 -22.03
CA CYS A 418 -3.67 12.51 -22.36
C CYS A 418 -4.24 11.96 -23.67
N SER A 419 -3.40 11.83 -24.70
CA SER A 419 -3.79 11.28 -26.00
C SER A 419 -4.24 9.83 -25.89
N PHE A 420 -3.50 9.02 -25.12
CA PHE A 420 -3.83 7.62 -24.89
C PHE A 420 -5.15 7.45 -24.13
N PHE A 421 -5.41 8.26 -23.10
CA PHE A 421 -6.69 8.19 -22.39
C PHE A 421 -7.87 8.59 -23.26
N ALA A 422 -7.73 9.67 -24.04
CA ALA A 422 -8.76 10.08 -25.00
C ALA A 422 -9.08 8.99 -26.03
N PHE A 423 -8.10 8.14 -26.38
CA PHE A 423 -8.33 6.95 -27.19
C PHE A 423 -9.06 5.84 -26.40
N LEU A 424 -8.66 5.57 -25.16
CA LEU A 424 -9.29 4.56 -24.30
C LEU A 424 -10.76 4.87 -23.98
N THR A 425 -11.13 6.14 -23.78
CA THR A 425 -12.51 6.53 -23.50
C THR A 425 -13.45 6.18 -24.65
N ARG A 426 -12.96 6.22 -25.90
CA ARG A 426 -13.71 5.87 -27.12
C ARG A 426 -14.06 4.38 -27.22
N THR A 427 -13.24 3.50 -26.65
CA THR A 427 -13.40 2.04 -26.78
C THR A 427 -14.08 1.40 -25.58
N SER A 428 -13.78 1.89 -24.37
CA SER A 428 -14.17 1.22 -23.11
C SER A 428 -15.28 1.92 -22.33
N ILE A 429 -15.27 3.26 -22.25
CA ILE A 429 -16.21 4.04 -21.43
C ILE A 429 -17.45 4.48 -22.23
N ALA A 430 -17.29 4.72 -23.52
CA ALA A 430 -18.37 5.15 -24.43
C ALA A 430 -19.59 4.22 -24.40
N ASN A 431 -19.41 2.92 -24.16
CA ASN A 431 -20.50 1.95 -24.09
C ASN A 431 -21.35 2.03 -22.81
N ALA A 432 -20.82 2.62 -21.73
CA ALA A 432 -21.50 2.70 -20.44
C ALA A 432 -22.14 4.08 -20.18
N ASN A 433 -21.44 5.17 -20.53
CA ASN A 433 -21.97 6.54 -20.41
C ASN A 433 -21.39 7.43 -21.53
N PRO A 434 -22.11 7.59 -22.65
CA PRO A 434 -21.63 8.35 -23.80
C PRO A 434 -21.35 9.83 -23.51
N ALA A 435 -22.18 10.48 -22.70
CA ALA A 435 -22.02 11.90 -22.38
C ALA A 435 -20.74 12.14 -21.56
N LEU A 436 -20.52 11.31 -20.53
CA LEU A 436 -19.29 11.37 -19.72
C LEU A 436 -18.05 11.04 -20.56
N ALA A 437 -18.14 10.03 -21.43
CA ALA A 437 -17.03 9.65 -22.30
C ALA A 437 -16.62 10.79 -23.24
N THR A 438 -17.58 11.48 -23.86
CA THR A 438 -17.33 12.64 -24.72
C THR A 438 -16.73 13.79 -23.93
N GLY A 439 -17.26 14.10 -22.74
CA GLY A 439 -16.72 15.17 -21.88
C GLY A 439 -15.26 14.92 -21.48
N LEU A 440 -14.94 13.70 -21.05
CA LEU A 440 -13.57 13.29 -20.74
C LEU A 440 -12.68 13.37 -21.99
N GLN A 441 -13.15 12.89 -23.13
CA GLN A 441 -12.37 12.93 -24.37
C GLN A 441 -11.99 14.36 -24.75
N VAL A 442 -12.94 15.30 -24.73
CA VAL A 442 -12.68 16.72 -25.00
C VAL A 442 -11.66 17.29 -24.01
N PHE A 443 -11.82 17.02 -22.72
CA PHE A 443 -10.92 17.50 -21.68
C PHE A 443 -9.47 17.00 -21.87
N PHE A 444 -9.29 15.73 -22.18
CA PHE A 444 -7.96 15.14 -22.38
C PHE A 444 -7.32 15.56 -23.71
N VAL A 445 -8.09 15.70 -24.79
CA VAL A 445 -7.58 16.26 -26.05
C VAL A 445 -7.13 17.71 -25.86
N ALA A 446 -7.94 18.53 -25.19
CA ALA A 446 -7.58 19.92 -24.88
C ALA A 446 -6.31 20.00 -24.00
N SER A 447 -6.18 19.10 -23.02
CA SER A 447 -4.98 18.97 -22.19
C SER A 447 -3.74 18.61 -23.01
N ALA A 448 -3.84 17.65 -23.93
CA ALA A 448 -2.75 17.28 -24.83
C ALA A 448 -2.33 18.45 -25.71
N MET A 449 -3.29 19.16 -26.31
CA MET A 449 -3.03 20.35 -27.12
C MET A 449 -2.35 21.46 -26.32
N PHE A 450 -2.81 21.72 -25.09
CA PHE A 450 -2.18 22.68 -24.19
C PHE A 450 -0.71 22.34 -23.95
N TRP A 451 -0.40 21.10 -23.59
CA TRP A 451 0.99 20.69 -23.35
C TRP A 451 1.85 20.67 -24.61
N CYS A 452 1.27 20.37 -25.79
CA CYS A 452 1.97 20.53 -27.07
C CYS A 452 2.42 21.98 -27.27
N LEU A 453 1.49 22.94 -27.16
CA LEU A 453 1.78 24.36 -27.32
C LEU A 453 2.76 24.87 -26.25
N HIS A 454 2.57 24.44 -25.00
CA HIS A 454 3.46 24.79 -23.90
C HIS A 454 4.88 24.28 -24.13
N THR A 455 5.03 23.04 -24.61
CA THR A 455 6.34 22.44 -24.93
C THR A 455 7.05 23.21 -26.04
N ILE A 456 6.33 23.58 -27.12
CA ILE A 456 6.87 24.40 -28.20
C ILE A 456 7.40 25.73 -27.65
N LYS A 457 6.59 26.43 -26.86
CA LYS A 457 7.00 27.70 -26.22
C LYS A 457 8.23 27.56 -25.33
N LEU A 458 8.32 26.48 -24.54
CA LEU A 458 9.49 26.21 -23.71
C LEU A 458 10.75 25.97 -24.55
N MET A 459 10.63 25.28 -25.69
CA MET A 459 11.75 25.06 -26.60
C MET A 459 12.22 26.36 -27.25
N GLU A 460 11.29 27.24 -27.65
CA GLU A 460 11.61 28.58 -28.18
C GLU A 460 12.37 29.42 -27.16
N ILE A 461 11.91 29.47 -25.91
CA ILE A 461 12.59 30.21 -24.82
C ILE A 461 13.99 29.65 -24.57
N LYS A 462 14.15 28.31 -24.54
CA LYS A 462 15.45 27.66 -24.35
C LYS A 462 16.41 27.96 -25.52
N LYS A 463 15.88 28.07 -26.74
CA LYS A 463 16.68 28.42 -27.92
C LYS A 463 17.21 29.85 -27.82
N VAL A 464 16.34 30.82 -27.50
CA VAL A 464 16.73 32.23 -27.33
C VAL A 464 17.81 32.38 -26.24
N LYS A 465 17.62 31.75 -25.07
CA LYS A 465 18.61 31.79 -23.97
C LYS A 465 19.95 31.13 -24.27
N LYS A 466 20.05 30.34 -25.35
CA LYS A 466 21.30 29.71 -25.78
C LYS A 466 22.02 30.56 -26.84
N GLU A 467 21.30 31.49 -27.47
CA GLU A 467 21.81 32.43 -28.46
C GLU A 467 22.28 33.76 -27.80
N GLU A 468 21.81 34.05 -26.59
CA GLU A 468 22.37 35.04 -25.63
C GLU A 468 23.55 34.46 -24.84
#